data_AF-A0A6I1FMG9-F1
#
_entry.id   AF-A0A6I1FMG9-F1
#
_cell.length_a   1.000
_cell.length_b   1.000
_cell.length_c   1.000
_cell.angle_alpha   90.00
_cell.angle_beta   90.00
_cell.angle_gamma   90.00
#
_symmetry.space_group_name_H-M   'P 1'
#
loop_
_entity.id
_entity.type
_entity.pdbx_description
1 polymer ?
#
loop_
_entity_poly.entity_id
_entity_poly.type
_entity_poly.pdbx_seq_one_letter_code
_entity_poly.pdbx_strand_id
1 'polypeptide(L)'
;MIEGRQLAHSLVSLTGTHLRFVYVMLHDLNFWDLVSSKTKDLVSKEQSAHFYEWLEREAEKLNVVEDRELQLDLLLELSKTLKLPMRLLNDPYETIKQCGEIIEEVFQQLQKQHKGFAKAFEQFPEKSKVEFLVHWEMVELYSHINARHPQTEKETPAMIWAEEILHYIGHLPSYQQEQIKQQLNLAEWTKDELEMSLAKDTFRVFTLIAEKTGFRFYKYLLQCFSSKSPAAVHEPEEAAYFSWMTNPDLLLSLIFKGGGILYRYQNLLFNKGLLPIVLLEAILPYLAAGEAEEDSDEKLAVIVQSWNKRYLNYKKMLRSVNEMVQKQNDWKKGLAILREELKEEEAAFYQTESYNKQLHQKLTLMLKKDPNRPYFGELSVKNNRLQENLKKIESKLKKQEEAKKGVIRAVSTFIKTSYYQTEKSQIEKKVEKVFADITALVLEKYYDYEPQLIEEIYRSNDQIAEMQTNKQEIQRKLKKFEEKLEEVKQQEKQMRNDIAAAEKRTYGLSQMYRREMEKETNSSVNHI
;
A
#
# COMPACT_ATOMS: atom_id res chain seq x y z
N MET A 1 -31.13 -10.13 -13.53
CA MET A 1 -31.00 -8.64 -13.45
C MET A 1 -31.70 -8.12 -12.20
N ILE A 2 -32.87 -8.66 -11.86
CA ILE A 2 -33.60 -8.34 -10.63
C ILE A 2 -32.77 -8.71 -9.39
N GLU A 3 -32.06 -9.85 -9.41
CA GLU A 3 -31.26 -10.32 -8.26
C GLU A 3 -30.11 -9.36 -7.92
N GLY A 4 -29.41 -8.89 -8.94
CA GLY A 4 -28.31 -7.94 -8.78
C GLY A 4 -28.79 -6.58 -8.26
N ARG A 5 -29.99 -6.16 -8.67
CA ARG A 5 -30.63 -4.92 -8.19
C ARG A 5 -31.00 -5.06 -6.71
N GLN A 6 -31.64 -6.16 -6.32
CA GLN A 6 -32.00 -6.43 -4.93
C GLN A 6 -30.77 -6.40 -4.01
N LEU A 7 -29.67 -7.08 -4.37
CA LEU A 7 -28.44 -7.03 -3.56
C LEU A 7 -27.80 -5.63 -3.56
N ALA A 8 -27.73 -4.93 -4.69
CA ALA A 8 -27.13 -3.60 -4.75
C ALA A 8 -27.83 -2.59 -3.83
N HIS A 9 -29.17 -2.56 -3.86
CA HIS A 9 -29.96 -1.70 -2.98
C HIS A 9 -29.90 -2.16 -1.53
N SER A 10 -29.86 -3.48 -1.29
CA SER A 10 -29.64 -4.03 0.06
C SER A 10 -28.34 -3.49 0.66
N LEU A 11 -27.22 -3.56 -0.07
CA LEU A 11 -25.93 -3.05 0.39
C LEU A 11 -25.95 -1.54 0.70
N VAL A 12 -26.64 -0.75 -0.12
CA VAL A 12 -26.74 0.72 0.08
C VAL A 12 -27.69 1.08 1.23
N SER A 13 -28.67 0.22 1.54
CA SER A 13 -29.59 0.43 2.66
C SER A 13 -28.93 0.18 4.03
N LEU A 14 -27.85 -0.62 4.07
CA LEU A 14 -27.11 -0.90 5.31
C LEU A 14 -26.38 0.35 5.79
N THR A 15 -26.63 0.73 7.05
CA THR A 15 -26.01 1.90 7.70
C THR A 15 -25.68 1.59 9.16
N GLY A 16 -24.93 2.48 9.81
CA GLY A 16 -24.70 2.45 11.25
C GLY A 16 -24.01 1.17 11.75
N THR A 17 -24.42 0.67 12.91
CA THR A 17 -23.84 -0.51 13.56
C THR A 17 -24.05 -1.78 12.74
N HIS A 18 -25.21 -1.92 12.08
CA HIS A 18 -25.52 -3.06 11.23
C HIS A 18 -24.47 -3.24 10.13
N LEU A 19 -24.21 -2.19 9.35
CA LEU A 19 -23.20 -2.23 8.29
C LEU A 19 -21.82 -2.64 8.81
N ARG A 20 -21.44 -2.12 9.99
CA ARG A 20 -20.15 -2.41 10.61
C ARG A 20 -20.06 -3.87 11.05
N PHE A 21 -21.11 -4.43 11.63
CA PHE A 21 -21.16 -5.86 11.99
C PHE A 21 -21.03 -6.75 10.76
N VAL A 22 -21.79 -6.48 9.71
CA VAL A 22 -21.74 -7.26 8.45
C VAL A 22 -20.36 -7.18 7.81
N TYR A 23 -19.74 -5.99 7.83
CA TYR A 23 -18.38 -5.82 7.33
C TYR A 23 -17.34 -6.58 8.16
N VAL A 24 -17.36 -6.46 9.49
CA VAL A 24 -16.42 -7.16 10.39
C VAL A 24 -16.56 -8.68 10.22
N MET A 25 -17.79 -9.19 10.11
CA MET A 25 -18.03 -10.59 9.82
C MET A 25 -17.33 -11.03 8.53
N LEU A 26 -17.48 -10.29 7.43
CA LEU A 26 -16.87 -10.72 6.17
C LEU A 26 -15.34 -10.52 6.13
N HIS A 27 -14.84 -9.41 6.69
CA HIS A 27 -13.47 -8.95 6.48
C HIS A 27 -12.51 -9.39 7.60
N ASP A 28 -12.92 -9.27 8.85
CA ASP A 28 -12.03 -9.41 10.02
C ASP A 28 -12.20 -10.74 10.75
N LEU A 29 -13.39 -11.34 10.69
CA LEU A 29 -13.69 -12.60 11.34
C LEU A 29 -12.91 -13.77 10.72
N ASN A 30 -12.07 -14.41 11.52
CA ASN A 30 -11.45 -15.67 11.16
C ASN A 30 -11.97 -16.82 12.05
N PHE A 31 -11.74 -18.05 11.60
CA PHE A 31 -12.10 -19.26 12.35
C PHE A 31 -11.55 -19.25 13.79
N TRP A 32 -10.32 -18.76 13.98
CA TRP A 32 -9.69 -18.70 15.31
C TRP A 32 -10.33 -17.69 16.26
N ASP A 33 -10.93 -16.62 15.75
CA ASP A 33 -11.63 -15.63 16.58
C ASP A 33 -12.87 -16.28 17.22
N LEU A 34 -13.63 -17.07 16.46
CA LEU A 34 -14.75 -17.88 16.97
C LEU A 34 -14.30 -18.97 17.95
N VAL A 35 -13.24 -19.73 17.61
CA VAL A 35 -12.74 -20.81 18.48
C VAL A 35 -12.19 -20.26 19.80
N SER A 36 -11.49 -19.13 19.74
CA SER A 36 -10.94 -18.48 20.94
C SER A 36 -12.05 -17.93 21.83
N SER A 37 -13.08 -17.32 21.25
CA SER A 37 -14.24 -16.81 21.98
C SER A 37 -14.99 -17.95 22.67
N LYS A 38 -15.27 -19.03 21.95
CA LYS A 38 -15.85 -20.26 22.54
C LYS A 38 -15.03 -20.81 23.70
N THR A 39 -13.71 -20.86 23.55
CA THR A 39 -12.82 -21.39 24.60
C THR A 39 -12.84 -20.49 25.84
N LYS A 40 -12.93 -19.16 25.66
CA LYS A 40 -13.08 -18.22 26.76
C LYS A 40 -14.44 -18.40 27.45
N ASP A 41 -15.53 -18.52 26.69
CA ASP A 41 -16.88 -18.76 27.23
C ASP A 41 -16.94 -20.07 28.07
N LEU A 42 -16.20 -21.11 27.66
CA LEU A 42 -16.11 -22.38 28.40
C LEU A 42 -15.28 -22.28 29.70
N VAL A 43 -14.35 -21.33 29.78
CA VAL A 43 -13.40 -21.18 30.90
C VAL A 43 -13.86 -20.09 31.87
N SER A 44 -14.56 -19.05 31.41
CA SER A 44 -15.12 -18.02 32.28
C SER A 44 -16.38 -18.50 32.97
N LYS A 45 -16.44 -18.35 34.30
CA LYS A 45 -17.67 -18.61 35.08
C LYS A 45 -18.73 -17.51 34.91
N GLU A 46 -18.40 -16.42 34.22
CA GLU A 46 -19.33 -15.37 33.83
C GLU A 46 -20.10 -15.83 32.59
N GLN A 47 -21.42 -15.65 32.58
CA GLN A 47 -22.27 -15.79 31.39
C GLN A 47 -22.01 -14.61 30.41
N SER A 48 -20.75 -14.41 30.03
CA SER A 48 -20.32 -13.35 29.13
C SER A 48 -20.38 -13.84 27.69
N ALA A 49 -20.94 -13.03 26.79
CA ALA A 49 -20.95 -13.29 25.36
C ALA A 49 -19.64 -12.77 24.73
N HIS A 50 -18.50 -13.41 25.02
CA HIS A 50 -17.16 -12.91 24.63
C HIS A 50 -17.04 -12.67 23.11
N PHE A 51 -17.78 -13.45 22.31
CA PHE A 51 -17.81 -13.26 20.86
C PHE A 51 -18.52 -11.96 20.43
N TYR A 52 -19.65 -11.61 21.08
CA TYR A 52 -20.37 -10.37 20.78
C TYR A 52 -19.55 -9.15 21.18
N GLU A 53 -18.95 -9.17 22.36
CA GLU A 53 -18.06 -8.08 22.82
C GLU A 53 -16.87 -7.90 21.86
N TRP A 54 -16.32 -8.99 21.33
CA TRP A 54 -15.29 -8.91 20.29
C TRP A 54 -15.83 -8.26 19.01
N LEU A 55 -17.00 -8.68 18.52
CA LEU A 55 -17.64 -8.16 17.32
C LEU A 55 -17.96 -6.66 17.47
N GLU A 56 -18.55 -6.27 18.60
CA GLU A 56 -18.86 -4.88 18.95
C GLU A 56 -17.60 -4.01 18.97
N ARG A 57 -16.55 -4.47 19.64
CA ARG A 57 -15.28 -3.75 19.70
C ARG A 57 -14.61 -3.59 18.33
N GLU A 58 -14.64 -4.61 17.47
CA GLU A 58 -14.10 -4.50 16.11
C GLU A 58 -14.96 -3.55 15.26
N ALA A 59 -16.29 -3.57 15.42
CA ALA A 59 -17.19 -2.66 14.73
C ALA A 59 -17.02 -1.20 15.17
N GLU A 60 -16.78 -0.95 16.46
CA GLU A 60 -16.51 0.39 16.98
C GLU A 60 -15.28 1.04 16.36
N LYS A 61 -14.25 0.26 15.99
CA LYS A 61 -13.06 0.78 15.28
C LYS A 61 -13.42 1.39 13.93
N LEU A 62 -14.55 0.99 13.34
CA LEU A 62 -15.06 1.47 12.05
C LEU A 62 -15.97 2.71 12.20
N ASN A 63 -16.22 3.21 13.41
CA ASN A 63 -17.02 4.44 13.62
C ASN A 63 -16.39 5.69 12.98
N VAL A 64 -15.07 5.66 12.72
CA VAL A 64 -14.36 6.74 12.00
C VAL A 64 -14.50 6.65 10.48
N VAL A 65 -15.03 5.55 9.95
CA VAL A 65 -15.23 5.33 8.51
C VAL A 65 -16.67 5.67 8.15
N GLU A 66 -16.86 6.45 7.09
CA GLU A 66 -18.19 6.78 6.57
C GLU A 66 -18.89 5.56 5.97
N ASP A 67 -20.20 5.45 6.17
CA ASP A 67 -20.99 4.29 5.72
C ASP A 67 -20.85 4.06 4.21
N ARG A 68 -20.87 5.12 3.38
CA ARG A 68 -20.69 5.00 1.92
C ARG A 68 -19.36 4.37 1.47
N GLU A 69 -18.32 4.48 2.29
CA GLU A 69 -17.02 3.86 2.00
C GLU A 69 -17.06 2.39 2.42
N LEU A 70 -17.69 2.07 3.57
CA LEU A 70 -17.90 0.70 4.03
C LEU A 70 -18.85 -0.10 3.14
N GLN A 71 -19.89 0.52 2.58
CA GLN A 71 -20.80 -0.10 1.62
C GLN A 71 -20.06 -0.54 0.35
N LEU A 72 -19.17 0.31 -0.17
CA LEU A 72 -18.28 -0.06 -1.27
C LEU A 72 -17.31 -1.17 -0.82
N ASP A 73 -16.68 -1.03 0.34
CA ASP A 73 -15.71 -2.01 0.84
C ASP A 73 -16.36 -3.40 1.03
N LEU A 74 -17.61 -3.46 1.48
CA LEU A 74 -18.39 -4.70 1.60
C LEU A 74 -18.63 -5.35 0.22
N LEU A 75 -19.04 -4.57 -0.78
CA LEU A 75 -19.19 -5.06 -2.17
C LEU A 75 -17.87 -5.62 -2.72
N LEU A 76 -16.77 -4.92 -2.47
CA LEU A 76 -15.43 -5.31 -2.94
C LEU A 76 -14.94 -6.58 -2.23
N GLU A 77 -15.18 -6.72 -0.92
CA GLU A 77 -14.81 -7.91 -0.17
C GLU A 77 -15.66 -9.13 -0.55
N LEU A 78 -16.96 -8.96 -0.83
CA LEU A 78 -17.80 -10.05 -1.38
C LEU A 78 -17.21 -10.55 -2.72
N SER A 79 -16.87 -9.62 -3.61
CA SER A 79 -16.25 -9.94 -4.90
C SER A 79 -14.89 -10.62 -4.74
N LYS A 80 -14.08 -10.16 -3.79
CA LYS A 80 -12.75 -10.69 -3.49
C LYS A 80 -12.79 -12.10 -2.89
N THR A 81 -13.67 -12.36 -1.93
CA THR A 81 -13.85 -13.70 -1.33
C THR A 81 -14.29 -14.72 -2.37
N LEU A 82 -15.13 -14.30 -3.32
CA LEU A 82 -15.57 -15.11 -4.45
C LEU A 82 -14.57 -15.16 -5.62
N LYS A 83 -13.50 -14.36 -5.57
CA LYS A 83 -12.50 -14.21 -6.64
C LYS A 83 -13.12 -13.79 -7.99
N LEU A 84 -14.15 -12.96 -7.95
CA LEU A 84 -14.83 -12.48 -9.15
C LEU A 84 -13.97 -11.41 -9.85
N PRO A 85 -13.87 -11.43 -11.19
CA PRO A 85 -13.20 -10.37 -11.92
C PRO A 85 -13.97 -9.07 -11.73
N MET A 86 -13.29 -8.01 -11.30
CA MET A 86 -13.98 -6.76 -11.02
C MET A 86 -14.47 -6.06 -12.28
N ARG A 87 -15.48 -5.21 -12.09
CA ARG A 87 -16.02 -4.27 -13.07
C ARG A 87 -15.62 -2.84 -12.72
N LEU A 88 -15.67 -1.96 -13.72
CA LEU A 88 -15.55 -0.54 -13.47
C LEU A 88 -16.91 -0.08 -12.93
N LEU A 89 -16.99 0.23 -11.64
CA LEU A 89 -18.24 0.64 -10.97
C LEU A 89 -18.50 2.14 -11.19
N ASN A 90 -18.42 2.59 -12.44
CA ASN A 90 -18.59 4.00 -12.81
C ASN A 90 -20.05 4.39 -13.07
N ASP A 91 -20.97 3.42 -13.10
CA ASP A 91 -22.40 3.62 -13.19
C ASP A 91 -23.20 2.58 -12.36
N PRO A 92 -24.48 2.84 -12.07
CA PRO A 92 -25.34 1.92 -11.32
C PRO A 92 -25.51 0.53 -11.96
N TYR A 93 -25.53 0.45 -13.30
CA TYR A 93 -25.74 -0.80 -14.01
C TYR A 93 -24.59 -1.78 -13.80
N GLU A 94 -23.34 -1.32 -13.86
CA GLU A 94 -22.17 -2.17 -13.56
C GLU A 94 -22.15 -2.63 -12.10
N THR A 95 -22.66 -1.80 -11.17
CA THR A 95 -22.83 -2.19 -9.75
C THR A 95 -23.86 -3.31 -9.61
N ILE A 96 -25.02 -3.16 -10.24
CA ILE A 96 -26.08 -4.19 -10.29
C ILE A 96 -25.54 -5.50 -10.88
N LYS A 97 -24.74 -5.41 -11.94
CA LYS A 97 -24.18 -6.58 -12.61
C LYS A 97 -23.15 -7.31 -11.74
N GLN A 98 -22.28 -6.56 -11.07
CA GLN A 98 -21.32 -7.12 -10.10
C GLN A 98 -22.07 -7.85 -8.97
N CYS A 99 -23.14 -7.25 -8.44
CA CYS A 99 -23.99 -7.87 -7.43
C CYS A 99 -24.69 -9.13 -7.95
N GLY A 100 -25.16 -9.12 -9.20
CA GLY A 100 -25.75 -10.31 -9.83
C GLY A 100 -24.76 -11.47 -9.94
N GLU A 101 -23.50 -11.20 -10.28
CA GLU A 101 -22.44 -12.22 -10.32
C GLU A 101 -22.12 -12.78 -8.93
N ILE A 102 -22.16 -11.95 -7.88
CA ILE A 102 -22.00 -12.39 -6.48
C ILE A 102 -23.11 -13.39 -6.11
N ILE A 103 -24.37 -13.02 -6.35
CA ILE A 103 -25.51 -13.90 -6.04
C ILE A 103 -25.40 -15.21 -6.82
N GLU A 104 -25.10 -15.14 -8.12
CA GLU A 104 -24.98 -16.32 -8.96
C GLU A 104 -23.90 -17.29 -8.45
N GLU A 105 -22.73 -16.78 -8.13
CA GLU A 105 -21.61 -17.60 -7.67
C GLU A 105 -21.90 -18.24 -6.30
N VAL A 106 -22.48 -17.50 -5.34
CA VAL A 106 -22.88 -18.08 -4.05
C VAL A 106 -23.96 -19.15 -4.24
N PHE A 107 -24.96 -18.87 -5.08
CA PHE A 107 -26.04 -19.81 -5.37
C PHE A 107 -25.52 -21.11 -5.98
N GLN A 108 -24.60 -21.02 -6.94
CA GLN A 108 -23.96 -22.18 -7.55
C GLN A 108 -23.09 -22.95 -6.55
N GLN A 109 -22.41 -22.27 -5.63
CA GLN A 109 -21.66 -22.94 -4.56
C GLN A 109 -22.60 -23.74 -3.65
N LEU A 110 -23.72 -23.16 -3.23
CA LEU A 110 -24.73 -23.84 -2.41
C LEU A 110 -25.36 -25.04 -3.14
N GLN A 111 -25.73 -24.91 -4.41
CA GLN A 111 -26.25 -26.03 -5.21
C GLN A 111 -25.27 -27.20 -5.31
N LYS A 112 -23.97 -26.91 -5.46
CA LYS A 112 -22.91 -27.94 -5.56
C LYS A 112 -22.65 -28.61 -4.21
N GLN A 113 -22.71 -27.85 -3.12
CA GLN A 113 -22.36 -28.34 -1.78
C GLN A 113 -23.52 -29.04 -1.08
N HIS A 114 -24.77 -28.63 -1.33
CA HIS A 114 -25.96 -29.09 -0.61
C HIS A 114 -27.02 -29.65 -1.55
N LYS A 115 -27.17 -30.98 -1.57
CA LYS A 115 -28.23 -31.65 -2.35
C LYS A 115 -29.64 -31.24 -1.93
N GLY A 116 -29.84 -30.88 -0.65
CA GLY A 116 -31.11 -30.35 -0.14
C GLY A 116 -31.47 -29.01 -0.76
N PHE A 117 -30.48 -28.11 -0.89
CA PHE A 117 -30.66 -26.78 -1.49
C PHE A 117 -31.14 -26.87 -2.94
N ALA A 118 -30.46 -27.67 -3.77
CA ALA A 118 -30.82 -27.83 -5.18
C ALA A 118 -32.25 -28.38 -5.35
N LYS A 119 -32.61 -29.41 -4.56
CA LYS A 119 -33.96 -30.01 -4.59
C LYS A 119 -35.04 -29.05 -4.11
N ALA A 120 -34.76 -28.29 -3.05
CA ALA A 120 -35.71 -27.30 -2.55
C ALA A 120 -35.93 -26.20 -3.60
N PHE A 121 -34.89 -25.72 -4.25
CA PHE A 121 -35.03 -24.67 -5.27
C PHE A 121 -35.86 -25.13 -6.48
N GLU A 122 -35.70 -26.37 -6.93
CA GLU A 122 -36.52 -26.96 -8.02
C GLU A 122 -38.03 -26.94 -7.72
N GLN A 123 -38.41 -26.93 -6.45
CA GLN A 123 -39.82 -26.86 -6.01
C GLN A 123 -40.37 -25.43 -6.00
N PHE A 124 -39.52 -24.42 -6.14
CA PHE A 124 -39.88 -23.00 -6.13
C PHE A 124 -39.26 -22.23 -7.31
N PRO A 125 -39.55 -22.65 -8.57
CA PRO A 125 -38.90 -22.07 -9.75
C PRO A 125 -39.25 -20.60 -10.00
N GLU A 126 -40.33 -20.09 -9.40
CA GLU A 126 -40.80 -18.72 -9.57
C GLU A 126 -40.13 -17.72 -8.62
N LYS A 127 -39.36 -18.18 -7.62
CA LYS A 127 -38.73 -17.28 -6.62
C LYS A 127 -37.39 -16.72 -7.12
N SER A 128 -37.15 -15.44 -6.80
CA SER A 128 -35.83 -14.82 -6.96
C SER A 128 -34.76 -15.61 -6.20
N LYS A 129 -33.57 -15.76 -6.78
CA LYS A 129 -32.44 -16.44 -6.10
C LYS A 129 -32.08 -15.77 -4.77
N VAL A 130 -32.25 -14.45 -4.69
CA VAL A 130 -32.00 -13.65 -3.48
C VAL A 130 -33.00 -14.01 -2.39
N GLU A 131 -34.28 -13.99 -2.72
CA GLU A 131 -35.38 -14.34 -1.82
C GLU A 131 -35.29 -15.78 -1.35
N PHE A 132 -34.97 -16.70 -2.27
CA PHE A 132 -34.76 -18.10 -1.94
C PHE A 132 -33.56 -18.30 -1.02
N LEU A 133 -32.46 -17.58 -1.22
CA LEU A 133 -31.27 -17.67 -0.37
C LEU A 133 -31.58 -17.21 1.06
N VAL A 134 -32.28 -16.08 1.24
CA VAL A 134 -32.72 -15.62 2.56
C VAL A 134 -33.64 -16.63 3.23
N HIS A 135 -34.62 -17.15 2.48
CA HIS A 135 -35.54 -18.16 2.97
C HIS A 135 -34.81 -19.44 3.42
N TRP A 136 -33.90 -19.94 2.60
CA TRP A 136 -33.12 -21.12 2.88
C TRP A 136 -32.28 -20.97 4.16
N GLU A 137 -31.53 -19.88 4.28
CA GLU A 137 -30.69 -19.66 5.46
C GLU A 137 -31.50 -19.51 6.75
N MET A 138 -32.70 -18.92 6.68
CA MET A 138 -33.60 -18.84 7.83
C MET A 138 -34.14 -20.22 8.26
N VAL A 139 -34.48 -21.08 7.29
CA VAL A 139 -34.92 -22.46 7.60
C VAL A 139 -33.76 -23.30 8.15
N GLU A 140 -32.56 -23.14 7.61
CA GLU A 140 -31.36 -23.82 8.11
C GLU A 140 -31.01 -23.36 9.53
N LEU A 141 -31.05 -22.05 9.79
CA LEU A 141 -30.90 -21.48 11.13
C LEU A 141 -31.88 -22.14 12.09
N TYR A 142 -33.17 -22.09 11.79
CA TYR A 142 -34.21 -22.70 12.60
C TYR A 142 -33.97 -24.20 12.85
N SER A 143 -33.62 -24.95 11.80
CA SER A 143 -33.38 -26.39 11.88
C SER A 143 -32.19 -26.71 12.77
N HIS A 144 -31.11 -25.93 12.69
CA HIS A 144 -29.93 -26.09 13.53
C HIS A 144 -30.18 -25.75 15.00
N ILE A 145 -30.97 -24.72 15.29
CA ILE A 145 -31.32 -24.38 16.68
C ILE A 145 -32.18 -25.51 17.27
N ASN A 146 -33.19 -25.99 16.55
CA ASN A 146 -34.06 -27.09 17.00
C ASN A 146 -33.33 -28.43 17.18
N ALA A 147 -32.37 -28.76 16.31
CA ALA A 147 -31.57 -29.98 16.46
C ALA A 147 -30.72 -30.00 17.74
N ARG A 148 -30.46 -28.83 18.34
CA ARG A 148 -29.67 -28.69 19.57
C ARG A 148 -30.51 -28.55 20.83
N HIS A 149 -31.82 -28.35 20.70
CA HIS A 149 -32.69 -28.33 21.84
C HIS A 149 -32.84 -29.74 22.44
N PRO A 150 -32.70 -29.89 23.77
CA PRO A 150 -32.87 -31.19 24.40
C PRO A 150 -34.30 -31.67 24.16
N GLN A 151 -34.45 -32.75 23.41
CA GLN A 151 -35.74 -33.42 23.25
C GLN A 151 -36.15 -33.92 24.63
N THR A 152 -37.20 -33.30 25.19
CA THR A 152 -37.88 -33.86 26.37
C THR A 152 -38.59 -35.14 25.94
N GLU A 153 -38.71 -36.12 26.84
CA GLU A 153 -39.31 -37.45 26.60
C GLU A 153 -40.81 -37.44 26.20
N LYS A 154 -41.38 -36.30 25.79
CA LYS A 154 -42.76 -36.19 25.28
C LYS A 154 -42.84 -36.67 23.82
N GLU A 155 -43.99 -37.23 23.45
CA GLU A 155 -44.26 -37.78 22.11
C GLU A 155 -44.18 -36.73 20.98
N THR A 156 -44.29 -35.43 21.29
CA THR A 156 -44.05 -34.31 20.37
C THR A 156 -42.76 -33.56 20.71
N PRO A 157 -41.82 -33.39 19.75
CA PRO A 157 -40.64 -32.56 19.95
C PRO A 157 -41.08 -31.10 20.07
N ALA A 158 -40.88 -30.51 21.24
CA ALA A 158 -41.12 -29.08 21.45
C ALA A 158 -40.26 -28.26 20.49
N MET A 159 -40.90 -27.47 19.63
CA MET A 159 -40.21 -26.65 18.64
C MET A 159 -40.00 -25.24 19.16
N ILE A 160 -38.79 -24.73 18.96
CA ILE A 160 -38.44 -23.35 19.28
C ILE A 160 -39.26 -22.42 18.39
N TRP A 161 -39.61 -21.25 18.91
CA TRP A 161 -40.38 -20.23 18.20
C TRP A 161 -41.83 -20.59 17.85
N ALA A 162 -42.35 -21.74 18.27
CA ALA A 162 -43.75 -22.08 18.00
C ALA A 162 -44.72 -21.04 18.59
N GLU A 163 -44.46 -20.55 19.80
CA GLU A 163 -45.27 -19.51 20.44
C GLU A 163 -45.11 -18.16 19.75
N GLU A 164 -43.89 -17.81 19.34
CA GLU A 164 -43.55 -16.58 18.65
C GLU A 164 -44.17 -16.53 17.25
N ILE A 165 -44.18 -17.65 16.53
CA ILE A 165 -44.86 -17.81 15.24
C ILE A 165 -46.37 -17.65 15.42
N LEU A 166 -46.98 -18.29 16.42
CA LEU A 166 -48.41 -18.09 16.72
C LEU A 166 -48.72 -16.63 17.07
N HIS A 167 -47.86 -16.00 17.87
CA HIS A 167 -47.99 -14.60 18.21
C HIS A 167 -47.95 -13.72 16.96
N TYR A 168 -46.98 -13.95 16.06
CA TYR A 168 -46.88 -13.21 14.80
C TYR A 168 -48.12 -13.40 13.92
N ILE A 169 -48.58 -14.65 13.76
CA ILE A 169 -49.77 -14.98 12.96
C ILE A 169 -51.02 -14.31 13.54
N GLY A 170 -51.16 -14.27 14.87
CA GLY A 170 -52.27 -13.62 15.55
C GLY A 170 -52.40 -12.12 15.24
N HIS A 171 -51.31 -11.46 14.85
CA HIS A 171 -51.30 -10.04 14.45
C HIS A 171 -51.60 -9.81 12.97
N LEU A 172 -51.70 -10.86 12.16
CA LEU A 172 -52.04 -10.74 10.75
C LEU A 172 -53.55 -10.47 10.58
N PRO A 173 -53.98 -9.87 9.46
CA PRO A 173 -55.40 -9.83 9.10
C PRO A 173 -56.01 -11.24 9.07
N SER A 174 -57.23 -11.40 9.59
CA SER A 174 -57.89 -12.72 9.71
C SER A 174 -57.96 -13.50 8.40
N TYR A 175 -58.08 -12.82 7.25
CA TYR A 175 -58.07 -13.48 5.94
C TYR A 175 -56.72 -14.13 5.61
N GLN A 176 -55.59 -13.54 6.03
CA GLN A 176 -54.26 -14.12 5.83
C GLN A 176 -54.06 -15.31 6.77
N GLN A 177 -54.51 -15.18 8.03
CA GLN A 177 -54.47 -16.27 9.01
C GLN A 177 -55.21 -17.51 8.49
N GLU A 178 -56.44 -17.35 7.98
CA GLU A 178 -57.22 -18.46 7.44
C GLU A 178 -56.61 -19.07 6.17
N GLN A 179 -56.03 -18.26 5.29
CA GLN A 179 -55.33 -18.79 4.10
C GLN A 179 -54.13 -19.67 4.49
N ILE A 180 -53.29 -19.20 5.41
CA ILE A 180 -52.12 -19.97 5.87
C ILE A 180 -52.60 -21.26 6.56
N LYS A 181 -53.62 -21.16 7.42
CA LYS A 181 -54.22 -22.29 8.15
C LYS A 181 -54.73 -23.38 7.20
N GLN A 182 -55.47 -22.99 6.16
CA GLN A 182 -55.99 -23.91 5.14
C GLN A 182 -54.86 -24.57 4.34
N GLN A 183 -53.84 -23.82 3.94
CA GLN A 183 -52.71 -24.36 3.16
C GLN A 183 -51.81 -25.32 3.96
N LEU A 184 -51.77 -25.13 5.28
CA LEU A 184 -51.10 -26.04 6.23
C LEU A 184 -51.96 -27.22 6.67
N ASN A 185 -53.27 -27.21 6.36
CA ASN A 185 -54.27 -28.18 6.83
C ASN A 185 -54.35 -28.26 8.37
N LEU A 186 -54.31 -27.10 9.04
CA LEU A 186 -54.47 -27.02 10.49
C LEU A 186 -55.97 -26.93 10.84
N ALA A 187 -56.39 -27.61 11.91
CA ALA A 187 -57.76 -27.50 12.39
C ALA A 187 -57.93 -26.22 13.21
N GLU A 188 -56.92 -25.86 14.02
CA GLU A 188 -56.88 -24.65 14.84
C GLU A 188 -55.45 -24.13 15.00
N TRP A 189 -55.30 -22.84 15.32
CA TRP A 189 -53.98 -22.25 15.63
C TRP A 189 -53.55 -22.60 17.05
N THR A 190 -53.26 -23.89 17.29
CA THR A 190 -52.72 -24.37 18.56
C THR A 190 -51.22 -24.64 18.46
N LYS A 191 -50.52 -24.57 19.61
CA LYS A 191 -49.08 -24.83 19.68
C LYS A 191 -48.75 -26.23 19.17
N ASP A 192 -49.49 -27.25 19.64
CA ASP A 192 -49.23 -28.64 19.28
C ASP A 192 -49.41 -28.90 17.78
N GLU A 193 -50.43 -28.34 17.12
CA GLU A 193 -50.64 -28.48 15.68
C GLU A 193 -49.54 -27.81 14.85
N LEU A 194 -49.08 -26.63 15.30
CA LEU A 194 -47.98 -25.93 14.66
C LEU A 194 -46.65 -26.67 14.84
N GLU A 195 -46.35 -27.17 16.05
CA GLU A 195 -45.15 -27.95 16.34
C GLU A 195 -45.09 -29.22 15.49
N MET A 196 -46.20 -29.95 15.36
CA MET A 196 -46.29 -31.12 14.48
C MET A 196 -46.03 -30.77 13.01
N SER A 197 -46.56 -29.62 12.56
CA SER A 197 -46.37 -29.17 11.18
C SER A 197 -44.93 -28.75 10.90
N LEU A 198 -44.30 -28.05 11.84
CA LEU A 198 -42.89 -27.66 11.79
C LEU A 198 -41.98 -28.90 11.80
N ALA A 199 -42.29 -29.91 12.62
CA ALA A 199 -41.57 -31.18 12.67
C ALA A 199 -41.64 -31.95 11.35
N LYS A 200 -42.79 -31.88 10.68
CA LYS A 200 -43.04 -32.58 9.42
C LYS A 200 -42.35 -31.89 8.23
N ASP A 201 -42.51 -30.58 8.10
CA ASP A 201 -42.00 -29.81 6.96
C ASP A 201 -41.85 -28.32 7.32
N THR A 202 -40.77 -28.00 8.04
CA THR A 202 -40.42 -26.62 8.40
C THR A 202 -40.36 -25.69 7.18
N PHE A 203 -39.76 -26.16 6.09
CA PHE A 203 -39.54 -25.37 4.88
C PHE A 203 -40.88 -24.90 4.29
N ARG A 204 -41.86 -25.81 4.20
CA ARG A 204 -43.21 -25.47 3.74
C ARG A 204 -43.92 -24.51 4.69
N VAL A 205 -43.83 -24.71 6.01
CA VAL A 205 -44.46 -23.81 6.99
C VAL A 205 -43.92 -22.40 6.84
N PHE A 206 -42.60 -22.25 6.82
CA PHE A 206 -41.95 -20.96 6.67
C PHE A 206 -42.27 -20.31 5.33
N THR A 207 -42.39 -21.11 4.27
CA THR A 207 -42.74 -20.63 2.93
C THR A 207 -44.13 -20.02 2.91
N LEU A 208 -45.13 -20.73 3.42
CA LEU A 208 -46.52 -20.28 3.38
C LEU A 208 -46.74 -18.99 4.19
N ILE A 209 -46.04 -18.86 5.33
CA ILE A 209 -46.11 -17.64 6.14
C ILE A 209 -45.43 -16.48 5.41
N ALA A 210 -44.22 -16.67 4.87
CA ALA A 210 -43.49 -15.60 4.20
C ALA A 210 -44.13 -15.16 2.88
N GLU A 211 -44.79 -16.04 2.13
CA GLU A 211 -45.54 -15.67 0.92
C GLU A 211 -46.71 -14.73 1.20
N LYS A 212 -47.29 -14.81 2.41
CA LYS A 212 -48.43 -13.97 2.82
C LYS A 212 -48.02 -12.69 3.55
N THR A 213 -46.84 -12.70 4.17
CA THR A 213 -46.41 -11.65 5.10
C THR A 213 -45.09 -10.96 4.70
N GLY A 214 -44.45 -11.43 3.63
CA GLY A 214 -43.13 -10.99 3.20
C GLY A 214 -42.02 -11.40 4.17
N PHE A 215 -40.87 -10.76 4.02
CA PHE A 215 -39.65 -11.07 4.78
C PHE A 215 -39.64 -10.48 6.21
N ARG A 216 -40.66 -9.71 6.59
CA ARG A 216 -40.82 -9.18 7.96
C ARG A 216 -40.93 -10.30 9.00
N PHE A 217 -41.51 -11.43 8.61
CA PHE A 217 -41.59 -12.63 9.45
C PHE A 217 -40.21 -13.09 9.94
N TYR A 218 -39.22 -13.13 9.05
CA TYR A 218 -37.87 -13.57 9.42
C TYR A 218 -37.14 -12.57 10.31
N LYS A 219 -37.29 -11.27 10.02
CA LYS A 219 -36.74 -10.22 10.88
C LYS A 219 -37.30 -10.31 12.31
N TYR A 220 -38.59 -10.59 12.45
CA TYR A 220 -39.25 -10.80 13.74
C TYR A 220 -38.69 -12.04 14.47
N LEU A 221 -38.52 -13.18 13.79
CA LEU A 221 -37.95 -14.38 14.40
C LEU A 221 -36.52 -14.16 14.94
N LEU A 222 -35.67 -13.44 14.20
CA LEU A 222 -34.30 -13.15 14.65
C LEU A 222 -34.28 -12.28 15.92
N GLN A 223 -35.23 -11.35 16.08
CA GLN A 223 -35.34 -10.53 17.30
C GLN A 223 -35.74 -11.39 18.51
N CYS A 224 -36.68 -12.32 18.30
CA CYS A 224 -37.12 -13.27 19.30
C CYS A 224 -36.02 -14.24 19.76
N PHE A 225 -34.86 -14.29 19.09
CA PHE A 225 -33.73 -15.10 19.56
C PHE A 225 -33.19 -14.61 20.91
N SER A 226 -33.15 -13.30 21.14
CA SER A 226 -32.58 -12.70 22.36
C SER A 226 -33.52 -12.71 23.57
N SER A 227 -34.84 -12.69 23.31
CA SER A 227 -35.81 -12.21 24.27
C SER A 227 -36.48 -13.38 24.99
N LYS A 228 -36.50 -13.33 26.33
CA LYS A 228 -37.28 -14.26 27.17
C LYS A 228 -38.81 -14.04 27.08
N SER A 229 -39.25 -13.17 26.18
CA SER A 229 -40.63 -12.70 25.92
C SER A 229 -40.77 -12.40 24.42
N PRO A 230 -41.95 -12.53 23.80
CA PRO A 230 -42.15 -12.15 22.39
C PRO A 230 -41.73 -10.70 22.14
N ALA A 231 -40.98 -10.48 21.05
CA ALA A 231 -40.50 -9.16 20.65
C ALA A 231 -41.65 -8.26 20.17
N ALA A 232 -41.46 -6.93 20.24
CA ALA A 232 -42.43 -6.00 19.67
C ALA A 232 -42.48 -6.16 18.15
N VAL A 233 -43.67 -6.49 17.61
CA VAL A 233 -43.88 -6.76 16.17
C VAL A 233 -43.59 -5.52 15.29
N HIS A 234 -43.52 -4.32 15.88
CA HIS A 234 -43.46 -3.03 15.16
C HIS A 234 -42.19 -2.18 15.39
N GLU A 235 -41.41 -2.42 16.45
CA GLU A 235 -40.18 -1.64 16.73
C GLU A 235 -39.01 -2.58 17.09
N PRO A 236 -38.08 -2.83 16.13
CA PRO A 236 -36.88 -3.63 16.33
C PRO A 236 -35.87 -2.99 17.30
N GLU A 237 -35.38 -3.74 18.28
CA GLU A 237 -34.10 -3.44 18.94
C GLU A 237 -32.94 -4.10 18.16
N GLU A 238 -31.93 -3.31 17.76
CA GLU A 238 -30.79 -3.82 16.96
C GLU A 238 -29.97 -4.88 17.70
N ALA A 239 -29.76 -4.71 19.02
CA ALA A 239 -29.05 -5.68 19.85
C ALA A 239 -29.77 -7.03 19.92
N ALA A 240 -31.11 -7.01 19.94
CA ALA A 240 -31.94 -8.22 19.93
C ALA A 240 -31.82 -8.97 18.60
N TYR A 241 -31.80 -8.24 17.49
CA TYR A 241 -31.71 -8.80 16.13
C TYR A 241 -30.40 -9.57 15.89
N PHE A 242 -29.26 -9.10 16.43
CA PHE A 242 -27.96 -9.74 16.25
C PHE A 242 -27.60 -10.79 17.30
N SER A 243 -28.48 -11.01 18.26
CA SER A 243 -28.23 -11.91 19.39
C SER A 243 -27.94 -13.36 18.98
N TRP A 244 -28.49 -13.81 17.87
CA TRP A 244 -28.25 -15.17 17.36
C TRP A 244 -26.80 -15.40 16.96
N MET A 245 -26.09 -14.33 16.59
CA MET A 245 -24.68 -14.37 16.25
C MET A 245 -23.79 -14.46 17.48
N THR A 246 -24.31 -14.22 18.70
CA THR A 246 -23.53 -14.39 19.94
C THR A 246 -23.28 -15.84 20.32
N ASN A 247 -23.76 -16.80 19.52
CA ASN A 247 -23.56 -18.22 19.74
C ASN A 247 -22.53 -18.79 18.74
N PRO A 248 -21.24 -18.87 19.12
CA PRO A 248 -20.18 -19.39 18.25
C PRO A 248 -20.47 -20.78 17.70
N ASP A 249 -21.12 -21.65 18.49
CA ASP A 249 -21.46 -22.99 18.04
C ASP A 249 -22.49 -22.93 16.92
N LEU A 250 -23.49 -22.06 17.02
CA LEU A 250 -24.54 -21.92 16.00
C LEU A 250 -23.94 -21.43 14.68
N LEU A 251 -23.09 -20.41 14.74
CA LEU A 251 -22.34 -19.92 13.58
C LEU A 251 -21.46 -21.02 12.96
N LEU A 252 -20.70 -21.75 13.77
CA LEU A 252 -19.87 -22.85 13.25
C LEU A 252 -20.71 -23.94 12.59
N SER A 253 -21.88 -24.30 13.14
CA SER A 253 -22.77 -25.26 12.49
C SER A 253 -23.34 -24.75 11.17
N LEU A 254 -23.66 -23.46 11.08
CA LEU A 254 -24.20 -22.87 9.84
C LEU A 254 -23.13 -22.74 8.77
N ILE A 255 -21.90 -22.41 9.13
CA ILE A 255 -20.78 -22.27 8.19
C ILE A 255 -20.36 -23.64 7.62
N PHE A 256 -20.34 -24.67 8.46
CA PHE A 256 -19.90 -26.02 8.05
C PHE A 256 -21.05 -26.96 7.67
N LYS A 257 -22.32 -26.58 7.94
CA LYS A 257 -23.55 -27.34 7.67
C LYS A 257 -23.45 -28.82 8.06
N GLY A 258 -22.81 -29.10 9.21
CA GLY A 258 -22.59 -30.44 9.75
C GLY A 258 -21.48 -31.29 9.11
N GLY A 259 -20.72 -30.74 8.15
CA GLY A 259 -19.53 -31.38 7.57
C GLY A 259 -18.32 -31.34 8.51
N GLY A 260 -17.58 -32.45 8.61
CA GLY A 260 -16.37 -32.53 9.43
C GLY A 260 -15.28 -31.54 8.98
N ILE A 261 -14.53 -31.01 9.95
CA ILE A 261 -13.47 -30.01 9.72
C ILE A 261 -12.19 -30.69 9.21
N LEU A 262 -11.79 -30.41 7.97
CA LEU A 262 -10.44 -30.73 7.50
C LEU A 262 -9.46 -29.61 7.86
N TYR A 263 -8.51 -29.93 8.76
CA TYR A 263 -7.62 -28.98 9.44
C TYR A 263 -6.76 -28.08 8.53
N ARG A 264 -6.58 -28.42 7.26
CA ARG A 264 -5.69 -27.69 6.32
C ARG A 264 -6.37 -26.60 5.48
N TYR A 265 -7.71 -26.51 5.45
CA TYR A 265 -8.44 -25.54 4.63
C TYR A 265 -9.43 -24.67 5.42
N GLN A 266 -9.25 -24.57 6.75
CA GLN A 266 -10.21 -23.99 7.68
C GLN A 266 -10.61 -22.55 7.32
N ASN A 267 -9.67 -21.62 7.14
CA ASN A 267 -10.02 -20.22 6.84
C ASN A 267 -10.66 -20.02 5.45
N LEU A 268 -10.23 -20.78 4.43
CA LEU A 268 -10.81 -20.65 3.09
C LEU A 268 -12.25 -21.18 3.05
N LEU A 269 -12.50 -22.33 3.68
CA LEU A 269 -13.83 -22.91 3.78
C LEU A 269 -14.72 -22.07 4.70
N PHE A 270 -14.15 -21.52 5.76
CA PHE A 270 -14.83 -20.62 6.69
C PHE A 270 -15.35 -19.36 5.97
N ASN A 271 -14.48 -18.62 5.27
CA ASN A 271 -14.90 -17.40 4.59
C ASN A 271 -15.96 -17.67 3.52
N LYS A 272 -15.89 -18.81 2.83
CA LYS A 272 -16.92 -19.22 1.86
C LYS A 272 -18.24 -19.62 2.51
N GLY A 273 -18.19 -20.39 3.59
CA GLY A 273 -19.38 -20.78 4.34
C GLY A 273 -20.03 -19.63 5.11
N LEU A 274 -19.31 -18.53 5.33
CA LEU A 274 -19.85 -17.30 5.91
C LEU A 274 -20.63 -16.45 4.88
N LEU A 275 -20.36 -16.60 3.57
CA LEU A 275 -21.01 -15.77 2.55
C LEU A 275 -22.54 -15.84 2.57
N PRO A 276 -23.21 -17.01 2.69
CA PRO A 276 -24.67 -17.06 2.80
C PRO A 276 -25.21 -16.29 4.02
N ILE A 277 -24.50 -16.33 5.14
CA ILE A 277 -24.86 -15.59 6.36
C ILE A 277 -24.69 -14.08 6.16
N VAL A 278 -23.56 -13.65 5.59
CA VAL A 278 -23.31 -12.23 5.28
C VAL A 278 -24.35 -11.70 4.30
N LEU A 279 -24.73 -12.50 3.30
CA LEU A 279 -25.79 -12.14 2.35
C LEU A 279 -27.17 -12.11 3.01
N LEU A 280 -27.50 -13.05 3.90
CA LEU A 280 -28.73 -13.02 4.69
C LEU A 280 -28.84 -11.69 5.45
N GLU A 281 -27.80 -11.34 6.20
CA GLU A 281 -27.79 -10.13 7.03
C GLU A 281 -27.77 -8.85 6.19
N ALA A 282 -27.13 -8.88 5.01
CA ALA A 282 -27.16 -7.73 4.11
C ALA A 282 -28.55 -7.51 3.47
N ILE A 283 -29.25 -8.59 3.12
CA ILE A 283 -30.45 -8.56 2.25
C ILE A 283 -31.75 -8.51 3.06
N LEU A 284 -31.83 -9.24 4.17
CA LEU A 284 -33.05 -9.40 4.94
C LEU A 284 -33.65 -8.04 5.41
N PRO A 285 -32.87 -7.07 5.92
CA PRO A 285 -33.41 -5.78 6.33
C PRO A 285 -34.13 -5.05 5.18
N TYR A 286 -33.56 -5.08 3.99
CA TYR A 286 -34.10 -4.45 2.79
C TYR A 286 -35.38 -5.14 2.32
N LEU A 287 -35.38 -6.48 2.23
CA LEU A 287 -36.59 -7.23 1.86
C LEU A 287 -37.72 -7.07 2.89
N ALA A 288 -37.39 -7.00 4.19
CA ALA A 288 -38.36 -6.80 5.26
C ALA A 288 -38.97 -5.40 5.25
N ALA A 289 -38.25 -4.37 4.79
CA ALA A 289 -38.81 -3.02 4.66
C ALA A 289 -39.95 -2.99 3.63
N GLY A 290 -39.92 -3.86 2.62
CA GLY A 290 -40.89 -3.87 1.51
C GLY A 290 -40.53 -2.90 0.39
N GLU A 291 -39.28 -2.40 0.37
CA GLU A 291 -38.77 -1.39 -0.55
C GLU A 291 -38.36 -1.96 -1.94
N ALA A 292 -38.64 -3.25 -2.18
CA ALA A 292 -38.05 -4.01 -3.29
C ALA A 292 -38.48 -3.57 -4.71
N GLU A 293 -39.58 -2.84 -4.88
CA GLU A 293 -40.18 -2.55 -6.20
C GLU A 293 -40.14 -1.08 -6.65
N GLU A 294 -39.86 -0.11 -5.76
CA GLU A 294 -39.92 1.34 -6.09
C GLU A 294 -38.58 2.08 -6.01
N ASP A 295 -37.49 1.39 -5.65
CA ASP A 295 -36.20 2.04 -5.40
C ASP A 295 -35.49 2.49 -6.69
N SER A 296 -35.33 3.81 -6.81
CA SER A 296 -34.58 4.46 -7.88
C SER A 296 -33.09 4.08 -7.80
N ASP A 297 -32.52 3.69 -8.96
CA ASP A 297 -31.09 3.40 -9.10
C ASP A 297 -30.18 4.62 -8.77
N GLU A 298 -30.76 5.81 -8.60
CA GLU A 298 -30.08 6.98 -8.07
C GLU A 298 -29.47 6.74 -6.69
N LYS A 299 -30.08 5.91 -5.84
CA LYS A 299 -29.51 5.54 -4.53
C LYS A 299 -28.14 4.87 -4.69
N LEU A 300 -27.90 4.13 -5.78
CA LEU A 300 -26.62 3.45 -6.05
C LEU A 300 -25.49 4.44 -6.39
N ALA A 301 -25.79 5.72 -6.58
CA ALA A 301 -24.79 6.74 -6.83
C ALA A 301 -23.72 6.83 -5.72
N VAL A 302 -24.04 6.44 -4.48
CA VAL A 302 -23.05 6.45 -3.38
C VAL A 302 -21.88 5.48 -3.64
N ILE A 303 -22.16 4.27 -4.13
CA ILE A 303 -21.12 3.28 -4.50
C ILE A 303 -20.31 3.81 -5.68
N VAL A 304 -20.99 4.34 -6.69
CA VAL A 304 -20.36 4.89 -7.90
C VAL A 304 -19.42 6.05 -7.56
N GLN A 305 -19.86 6.97 -6.70
CA GLN A 305 -19.05 8.12 -6.27
C GLN A 305 -17.83 7.69 -5.47
N SER A 306 -17.99 6.77 -4.51
CA SER A 306 -16.88 6.21 -3.71
C SER A 306 -15.85 5.51 -4.61
N TRP A 307 -16.32 4.68 -5.56
CA TRP A 307 -15.44 4.00 -6.52
C TRP A 307 -14.70 4.99 -7.40
N ASN A 308 -15.40 5.94 -8.03
CA ASN A 308 -14.81 6.93 -8.92
C ASN A 308 -13.78 7.81 -8.19
N LYS A 309 -14.04 8.19 -6.94
CA LYS A 309 -13.08 8.93 -6.11
C LYS A 309 -11.77 8.14 -5.95
N ARG A 310 -11.85 6.86 -5.58
CA ARG A 310 -10.67 5.98 -5.43
C ARG A 310 -9.95 5.76 -6.76
N TYR A 311 -10.71 5.49 -7.82
CA TYR A 311 -10.19 5.24 -9.16
C TYR A 311 -9.48 6.46 -9.77
N LEU A 312 -10.08 7.65 -9.66
CA LEU A 312 -9.47 8.90 -10.14
C LEU A 312 -8.22 9.25 -9.34
N ASN A 313 -8.22 9.07 -8.02
CA ASN A 313 -7.03 9.26 -7.21
C ASN A 313 -5.90 8.32 -7.65
N TYR A 314 -6.23 7.06 -7.91
CA TYR A 314 -5.29 6.07 -8.42
C TYR A 314 -4.68 6.47 -9.78
N LYS A 315 -5.49 6.93 -10.73
CA LYS A 315 -4.99 7.48 -12.01
C LYS A 315 -4.05 8.67 -11.80
N LYS A 316 -4.35 9.57 -10.86
CA LYS A 316 -3.49 10.72 -10.53
C LYS A 316 -2.15 10.26 -9.97
N MET A 317 -2.13 9.29 -9.05
CA MET A 317 -0.90 8.74 -8.48
C MET A 317 -0.01 8.13 -9.57
N LEU A 318 -0.58 7.34 -10.49
CA LEU A 318 0.18 6.74 -11.60
C LEU A 318 0.76 7.79 -12.55
N ARG A 319 0.00 8.84 -12.88
CA ARG A 319 0.51 9.97 -13.68
C ARG A 319 1.66 10.67 -12.96
N SER A 320 1.52 10.90 -11.66
CA SER A 320 2.57 11.53 -10.84
C SER A 320 3.87 10.70 -10.85
N VAL A 321 3.79 9.37 -10.76
CA VAL A 321 4.96 8.50 -10.90
C VAL A 321 5.62 8.69 -12.28
N ASN A 322 4.84 8.72 -13.36
CA ASN A 322 5.40 8.93 -14.70
C ASN A 322 6.11 10.29 -14.83
N GLU A 323 5.51 11.36 -14.30
CA GLU A 323 6.13 12.69 -14.26
C GLU A 323 7.41 12.70 -13.42
N MET A 324 7.44 12.01 -12.28
CA MET A 324 8.64 11.88 -11.45
C MET A 324 9.74 11.12 -12.18
N VAL A 325 9.42 10.03 -12.88
CA VAL A 325 10.38 9.28 -13.70
C VAL A 325 10.95 10.14 -14.83
N GLN A 326 10.12 10.94 -15.49
CA GLN A 326 10.58 11.91 -16.49
C GLN A 326 11.54 12.93 -15.88
N LYS A 327 11.16 13.56 -14.76
CA LYS A 327 12.03 14.50 -14.03
C LYS A 327 13.36 13.86 -13.64
N GLN A 328 13.38 12.61 -13.18
CA GLN A 328 14.63 11.90 -12.86
C GLN A 328 15.51 11.73 -14.10
N ASN A 329 14.92 11.40 -15.25
CA ASN A 329 15.67 11.27 -16.50
C ASN A 329 16.26 12.61 -16.94
N ASP A 330 15.51 13.71 -16.79
CA ASP A 330 15.99 15.06 -17.11
C ASP A 330 17.14 15.49 -16.17
N TRP A 331 17.00 15.24 -14.86
CA TRP A 331 18.07 15.52 -13.90
C TRP A 331 19.31 14.65 -14.15
N LYS A 332 19.14 13.36 -14.50
CA LYS A 332 20.27 12.47 -14.88
C LYS A 332 21.00 12.97 -16.13
N LYS A 333 20.27 13.44 -17.14
CA LYS A 333 20.87 14.05 -18.34
C LYS A 333 21.63 15.32 -17.98
N GLY A 334 21.03 16.21 -17.19
CA GLY A 334 21.68 17.43 -16.71
C GLY A 334 22.95 17.16 -15.90
N LEU A 335 22.93 16.14 -15.02
CA LEU A 335 24.13 15.69 -14.30
C LEU A 335 25.21 15.16 -15.22
N ALA A 336 24.86 14.42 -16.27
CA ALA A 336 25.82 13.93 -17.25
C ALA A 336 26.51 15.08 -17.99
N ILE A 337 25.74 16.09 -18.40
CA ILE A 337 26.27 17.30 -19.06
C ILE A 337 27.22 18.05 -18.13
N LEU A 338 26.78 18.37 -16.90
CA LEU A 338 27.62 19.08 -15.92
C LEU A 338 28.89 18.32 -15.54
N ARG A 339 28.87 16.97 -15.54
CA ARG A 339 30.06 16.15 -15.28
C ARG A 339 31.06 16.21 -16.42
N GLU A 340 30.59 16.27 -17.68
CA GLU A 340 31.49 16.47 -18.81
C GLU A 340 32.04 17.89 -18.84
N GLU A 341 31.21 18.92 -18.61
CA GLU A 341 31.66 20.32 -18.46
C GLU A 341 32.72 20.46 -17.37
N LEU A 342 32.53 19.83 -16.19
CA LEU A 342 33.52 19.84 -15.12
C LEU A 342 34.85 19.21 -15.57
N LYS A 343 34.78 18.11 -16.31
CA LYS A 343 35.96 17.38 -16.77
C LYS A 343 36.73 18.17 -17.84
N GLU A 344 36.01 18.84 -18.75
CA GLU A 344 36.60 19.76 -19.73
C GLU A 344 37.28 20.94 -19.03
N GLU A 345 36.61 21.56 -18.05
CA GLU A 345 37.16 22.67 -17.27
C GLU A 345 38.38 22.24 -16.43
N GLU A 346 38.36 21.04 -15.85
CA GLU A 346 39.49 20.48 -15.13
C GLU A 346 40.68 20.22 -16.06
N ALA A 347 40.44 19.69 -17.27
CA ALA A 347 41.49 19.49 -18.25
C ALA A 347 42.12 20.82 -18.69
N ALA A 348 41.31 21.84 -18.96
CA ALA A 348 41.77 23.18 -19.29
C ALA A 348 42.56 23.81 -18.13
N PHE A 349 42.07 23.67 -16.90
CA PHE A 349 42.75 24.14 -15.69
C PHE A 349 44.15 23.53 -15.56
N TYR A 350 44.29 22.21 -15.67
CA TYR A 350 45.60 21.55 -15.57
C TYR A 350 46.57 21.99 -16.68
N GLN A 351 46.07 22.21 -17.89
CA GLN A 351 46.88 22.71 -19.00
C GLN A 351 47.38 24.13 -18.72
N THR A 352 46.49 25.03 -18.29
CA THR A 352 46.83 26.42 -17.95
C THR A 352 47.77 26.48 -16.75
N GLU A 353 47.55 25.67 -15.72
CA GLU A 353 48.42 25.60 -14.54
C GLU A 353 49.82 25.08 -14.90
N SER A 354 49.90 24.06 -15.77
CA SER A 354 51.17 23.56 -16.29
C SER A 354 51.90 24.63 -17.11
N TYR A 355 51.19 25.35 -17.97
CA TYR A 355 51.73 26.46 -18.75
C TYR A 355 52.27 27.58 -17.84
N ASN A 356 51.49 27.99 -16.85
CA ASN A 356 51.87 28.96 -15.83
C ASN A 356 53.17 28.56 -15.11
N LYS A 357 53.26 27.30 -14.67
CA LYS A 357 54.49 26.74 -14.06
C LYS A 357 55.69 26.84 -15.00
N GLN A 358 55.51 26.59 -16.30
CA GLN A 358 56.58 26.75 -17.30
C GLN A 358 57.00 28.22 -17.45
N LEU A 359 56.07 29.17 -17.44
CA LEU A 359 56.38 30.61 -17.48
C LEU A 359 57.18 31.05 -16.24
N HIS A 360 56.77 30.62 -15.04
CA HIS A 360 57.51 30.88 -13.81
C HIS A 360 58.93 30.27 -13.84
N GLN A 361 59.07 29.06 -14.38
CA GLN A 361 60.38 28.42 -14.57
C GLN A 361 61.24 29.19 -15.58
N LYS A 362 60.66 29.64 -16.69
CA LYS A 362 61.34 30.45 -17.71
C LYS A 362 61.87 31.76 -17.10
N LEU A 363 61.04 32.48 -16.35
CA LEU A 363 61.44 33.70 -15.64
C LEU A 363 62.57 33.41 -14.64
N THR A 364 62.44 32.34 -13.85
CA THR A 364 63.46 31.90 -12.90
C THR A 364 64.79 31.57 -13.57
N LEU A 365 64.76 30.90 -14.73
CA LEU A 365 65.95 30.56 -15.51
C LEU A 365 66.60 31.80 -16.12
N MET A 366 65.82 32.78 -16.59
CA MET A 366 66.33 34.07 -17.08
C MET A 366 67.05 34.81 -15.95
N LEU A 367 66.42 34.93 -14.78
CA LEU A 367 67.03 35.54 -13.58
C LEU A 367 68.31 34.83 -13.12
N LYS A 368 68.39 33.50 -13.26
CA LYS A 368 69.61 32.73 -12.95
C LYS A 368 70.76 33.06 -13.91
N LYS A 369 70.46 33.20 -15.20
CA LYS A 369 71.46 33.35 -16.27
C LYS A 369 71.84 34.81 -16.54
N ASP A 370 70.99 35.76 -16.19
CA ASP A 370 71.21 37.18 -16.44
C ASP A 370 72.29 37.76 -15.51
N PRO A 371 73.46 38.15 -16.05
CA PRO A 371 74.52 38.77 -15.28
C PRO A 371 74.20 40.24 -14.92
N ASN A 372 73.27 40.87 -15.62
CA ASN A 372 72.88 42.27 -15.47
C ASN A 372 71.58 42.45 -14.69
N ARG A 373 71.08 41.39 -14.04
CA ARG A 373 69.83 41.45 -13.28
C ARG A 373 69.87 42.53 -12.18
N PRO A 374 68.73 43.15 -11.87
CA PRO A 374 68.62 44.12 -10.78
C PRO A 374 69.10 43.56 -9.43
N TYR A 375 69.57 44.46 -8.55
CA TYR A 375 69.92 44.08 -7.18
C TYR A 375 68.67 44.01 -6.31
N PHE A 376 68.33 42.80 -5.86
CA PHE A 376 67.12 42.50 -5.07
C PHE A 376 67.38 42.52 -3.54
N GLY A 377 68.24 43.42 -3.06
CA GLY A 377 68.53 43.56 -1.64
C GLY A 377 69.11 42.30 -0.99
N GLU A 378 68.54 41.89 0.14
CA GLU A 378 69.00 40.75 0.93
C GLU A 378 68.99 39.43 0.16
N LEU A 379 68.07 39.25 -0.81
CA LEU A 379 68.00 38.04 -1.63
C LEU A 379 69.22 37.91 -2.56
N SER A 380 69.67 39.02 -3.15
CA SER A 380 70.90 39.05 -3.96
C SER A 380 72.14 38.76 -3.12
N VAL A 381 72.22 39.28 -1.89
CA VAL A 381 73.32 38.99 -0.95
C VAL A 381 73.31 37.51 -0.54
N LYS A 382 72.13 36.98 -0.20
CA LYS A 382 71.94 35.59 0.21
C LYS A 382 72.31 34.63 -0.93
N ASN A 383 71.90 34.94 -2.17
CA ASN A 383 72.30 34.17 -3.34
C ASN A 383 73.83 34.20 -3.53
N ASN A 384 74.47 35.37 -3.48
CA ASN A 384 75.93 35.48 -3.65
C ASN A 384 76.70 34.66 -2.60
N ARG A 385 76.29 34.72 -1.33
CA ARG A 385 76.87 33.89 -0.25
C ARG A 385 76.69 32.40 -0.50
N LEU A 386 75.51 31.99 -0.95
CA LEU A 386 75.23 30.58 -1.28
C LEU A 386 76.07 30.12 -2.48
N GLN A 387 76.24 30.95 -3.51
CA GLN A 387 77.08 30.68 -4.69
C GLN A 387 78.56 30.57 -4.32
N GLU A 388 79.07 31.43 -3.42
CA GLU A 388 80.43 31.31 -2.88
C GLU A 388 80.63 30.01 -2.08
N ASN A 389 79.66 29.65 -1.24
CA ASN A 389 79.69 28.40 -0.50
C ASN A 389 79.63 27.18 -1.43
N LEU A 390 78.85 27.25 -2.50
CA LEU A 390 78.77 26.23 -3.53
C LEU A 390 80.13 26.06 -4.23
N LYS A 391 80.78 27.16 -4.64
CA LYS A 391 82.17 27.14 -5.18
C LYS A 391 83.17 26.53 -4.21
N LYS A 392 83.06 26.83 -2.90
CA LYS A 392 83.91 26.24 -1.86
C LYS A 392 83.71 24.73 -1.77
N ILE A 393 82.46 24.23 -1.77
CA ILE A 393 82.18 22.79 -1.75
C ILE A 393 82.64 22.10 -3.04
N GLU A 394 82.45 22.73 -4.20
CA GLU A 394 82.93 22.18 -5.48
C GLU A 394 84.45 22.07 -5.53
N SER A 395 85.18 23.06 -4.99
CA SER A 395 86.64 22.95 -4.86
C SER A 395 87.06 21.86 -3.88
N LYS A 396 86.29 21.60 -2.80
CA LYS A 396 86.52 20.48 -1.88
C LYS A 396 86.26 19.13 -2.57
N LEU A 397 85.19 19.01 -3.36
CA LEU A 397 84.90 17.81 -4.16
C LEU A 397 86.02 17.51 -5.15
N LYS A 398 86.48 18.50 -5.93
CA LYS A 398 87.60 18.34 -6.87
C LYS A 398 88.89 17.86 -6.19
N LYS A 399 89.23 18.46 -5.04
CA LYS A 399 90.39 18.03 -4.23
C LYS A 399 90.26 16.59 -3.70
N GLN A 400 89.05 16.12 -3.41
CA GLN A 400 88.81 14.74 -2.99
C GLN A 400 88.87 13.76 -4.17
N GLU A 401 88.44 14.17 -5.37
CA GLU A 401 88.57 13.38 -6.60
C GLU A 401 90.04 13.17 -7.00
N GLU A 402 90.88 14.19 -6.83
CA GLU A 402 92.32 14.13 -7.08
C GLU A 402 93.08 13.28 -6.03
N ALA A 403 92.52 13.08 -4.83
CA ALA A 403 93.15 12.35 -3.72
C ALA A 403 92.95 10.82 -3.74
N LYS A 404 92.37 10.25 -4.82
CA LYS A 404 92.06 8.81 -4.98
C LYS A 404 93.30 7.92 -5.17
N LYS A 405 94.14 7.73 -4.14
CA LYS A 405 95.22 6.73 -4.14
C LYS A 405 95.18 5.83 -2.89
N GLY A 406 94.88 4.54 -3.07
CA GLY A 406 94.89 3.48 -2.04
C GLY A 406 93.50 3.07 -1.50
N VAL A 407 93.32 1.81 -1.10
CA VAL A 407 92.03 1.19 -0.71
C VAL A 407 91.40 1.83 0.54
N ILE A 408 92.18 2.09 1.59
CA ILE A 408 91.70 2.76 2.82
C ILE A 408 91.34 4.23 2.56
N ARG A 409 92.12 4.92 1.71
CA ARG A 409 91.80 6.28 1.28
C ARG A 409 90.56 6.33 0.40
N ALA A 410 90.32 5.33 -0.44
CA ALA A 410 89.12 5.26 -1.28
C ALA A 410 87.81 5.21 -0.47
N VAL A 411 87.76 4.45 0.64
CA VAL A 411 86.59 4.40 1.53
C VAL A 411 86.36 5.72 2.26
N SER A 412 87.41 6.32 2.83
CA SER A 412 87.33 7.65 3.45
C SER A 412 86.92 8.74 2.45
N THR A 413 87.45 8.69 1.23
CA THR A 413 87.13 9.62 0.16
C THR A 413 85.68 9.43 -0.30
N PHE A 414 85.16 8.21 -0.36
CA PHE A 414 83.76 7.93 -0.69
C PHE A 414 82.79 8.56 0.33
N ILE A 415 83.04 8.37 1.63
CA ILE A 415 82.22 8.97 2.71
C ILE A 415 82.24 10.50 2.63
N LYS A 416 83.43 11.10 2.47
CA LYS A 416 83.57 12.56 2.33
C LYS A 416 82.95 13.11 1.05
N THR A 417 83.04 12.38 -0.05
CA THR A 417 82.44 12.75 -1.34
C THR A 417 80.91 12.69 -1.25
N SER A 418 80.36 11.64 -0.66
CA SER A 418 78.91 11.52 -0.40
C SER A 418 78.39 12.62 0.53
N TYR A 419 79.15 12.95 1.59
CA TYR A 419 78.85 14.08 2.48
C TYR A 419 78.83 15.41 1.71
N TYR A 420 79.89 15.72 0.94
CA TYR A 420 79.95 16.96 0.16
C TYR A 420 78.95 17.00 -1.00
N GLN A 421 78.57 15.87 -1.59
CA GLN A 421 77.48 15.77 -2.56
C GLN A 421 76.13 16.08 -1.91
N THR A 422 75.89 15.57 -0.70
CA THR A 422 74.69 15.87 0.08
C THR A 422 74.66 17.36 0.46
N GLU A 423 75.78 17.91 0.92
CA GLU A 423 75.94 19.34 1.24
C GLU A 423 75.73 20.22 0.00
N LYS A 424 76.31 19.85 -1.15
CA LYS A 424 76.07 20.50 -2.44
C LYS A 424 74.59 20.52 -2.80
N SER A 425 73.91 19.36 -2.73
CA SER A 425 72.48 19.27 -3.01
C SER A 425 71.64 20.13 -2.05
N GLN A 426 72.01 20.20 -0.77
CA GLN A 426 71.32 21.07 0.19
C GLN A 426 71.52 22.57 -0.11
N ILE A 427 72.72 22.97 -0.55
CA ILE A 427 72.98 24.36 -0.96
C ILE A 427 72.26 24.67 -2.29
N GLU A 428 72.26 23.76 -3.26
CA GLU A 428 71.51 23.90 -4.52
C GLU A 428 70.02 24.11 -4.26
N LYS A 429 69.40 23.32 -3.37
CA LYS A 429 68.01 23.54 -2.94
C LYS A 429 67.78 24.91 -2.31
N LYS A 430 68.73 25.40 -1.52
CA LYS A 430 68.65 26.76 -0.93
C LYS A 430 68.79 27.84 -1.99
N VAL A 431 69.65 27.65 -2.98
CA VAL A 431 69.79 28.55 -4.14
C VAL A 431 68.50 28.57 -4.95
N GLU A 432 67.90 27.41 -5.23
CA GLU A 432 66.60 27.31 -5.91
C GLU A 432 65.50 28.04 -5.15
N LYS A 433 65.42 27.87 -3.83
CA LYS A 433 64.48 28.60 -2.98
C LYS A 433 64.67 30.11 -3.06
N VAL A 434 65.92 30.59 -2.98
CA VAL A 434 66.21 32.03 -3.12
C VAL A 434 65.80 32.56 -4.50
N PHE A 435 66.00 31.79 -5.56
CA PHE A 435 65.55 32.20 -6.89
C PHE A 435 64.03 32.16 -7.04
N ALA A 436 63.32 31.25 -6.37
CA ALA A 436 61.86 31.30 -6.30
C ALA A 436 61.38 32.57 -5.57
N ASP A 437 62.03 32.94 -4.47
CA ASP A 437 61.75 34.17 -3.72
C ASP A 437 62.05 35.43 -4.58
N ILE A 438 63.13 35.41 -5.37
CA ILE A 438 63.46 36.50 -6.32
C ILE A 438 62.41 36.57 -7.43
N THR A 439 62.00 35.44 -8.01
CA THR A 439 60.96 35.41 -9.05
C THR A 439 59.64 36.00 -8.53
N ALA A 440 59.25 35.67 -7.29
CA ALA A 440 58.08 36.28 -6.66
C ALA A 440 58.22 37.80 -6.48
N LEU A 441 59.39 38.26 -6.02
CA LEU A 441 59.67 39.68 -5.85
C LEU A 441 59.67 40.45 -7.19
N VAL A 442 60.19 39.84 -8.25
CA VAL A 442 60.20 40.42 -9.60
C VAL A 442 58.79 40.64 -10.11
N LEU A 443 57.92 39.63 -9.95
CA LEU A 443 56.51 39.76 -10.28
C LEU A 443 55.84 40.88 -9.48
N GLU A 444 56.13 40.99 -8.17
CA GLU A 444 55.48 41.97 -7.29
C GLU A 444 55.94 43.43 -7.53
N LYS A 445 57.23 43.66 -7.82
CA LYS A 445 57.83 45.02 -7.73
C LYS A 445 58.63 45.46 -8.94
N TYR A 446 58.96 44.56 -9.87
CA TYR A 446 59.87 44.84 -10.98
C TYR A 446 59.25 44.47 -12.33
N TYR A 447 58.09 45.06 -12.61
CA TYR A 447 57.31 44.84 -13.84
C TYR A 447 58.10 45.13 -15.13
N ASP A 448 59.08 46.03 -15.07
CA ASP A 448 59.89 46.44 -16.23
C ASP A 448 61.03 45.47 -16.58
N TYR A 449 61.29 44.44 -15.77
CA TYR A 449 62.42 43.52 -15.99
C TYR A 449 62.26 42.71 -17.28
N GLU A 450 61.09 42.09 -17.48
CA GLU A 450 60.69 41.34 -18.68
C GLU A 450 59.17 41.49 -18.86
N PRO A 451 58.70 42.66 -19.34
CA PRO A 451 57.30 43.06 -19.23
C PRO A 451 56.34 42.10 -19.92
N GLN A 452 56.71 41.56 -21.09
CA GLN A 452 55.87 40.62 -21.85
C GLN A 452 55.65 39.31 -21.09
N LEU A 453 56.71 38.76 -20.48
CA LEU A 453 56.62 37.51 -19.73
C LEU A 453 55.87 37.69 -18.40
N ILE A 454 56.06 38.83 -17.75
CA ILE A 454 55.37 39.19 -16.51
C ILE A 454 53.86 39.36 -16.78
N GLU A 455 53.49 40.10 -17.83
CA GLU A 455 52.09 40.27 -18.24
C GLU A 455 51.44 38.91 -18.59
N GLU A 456 52.16 38.03 -19.29
CA GLU A 456 51.67 36.70 -19.62
C GLU A 456 51.44 35.81 -18.38
N ILE A 457 52.33 35.89 -17.37
CA ILE A 457 52.16 35.22 -16.09
C ILE A 457 50.91 35.74 -15.36
N TYR A 458 50.71 37.06 -15.31
CA TYR A 458 49.53 37.65 -14.67
C TYR A 458 48.23 37.23 -15.37
N ARG A 459 48.19 37.32 -16.70
CA ARG A 459 47.03 36.87 -17.49
C ARG A 459 46.73 35.39 -17.26
N SER A 460 47.75 34.55 -17.18
CA SER A 460 47.59 33.12 -16.89
C SER A 460 47.08 32.88 -15.45
N ASN A 461 47.53 33.67 -14.47
CA ASN A 461 47.01 33.60 -13.10
C ASN A 461 45.53 34.00 -13.01
N ASP A 462 45.13 35.05 -13.74
CA ASP A 462 43.73 35.49 -13.81
C ASP A 462 42.85 34.40 -14.42
N GLN A 463 43.31 33.75 -15.50
CA GLN A 463 42.62 32.61 -16.12
C GLN A 463 42.48 31.43 -15.15
N ILE A 464 43.52 31.10 -14.38
CA ILE A 464 43.46 30.04 -13.36
C ILE A 464 42.41 30.38 -12.29
N ALA A 465 42.37 31.64 -11.83
CA ALA A 465 41.41 32.09 -10.82
C ALA A 465 39.96 32.04 -11.34
N GLU A 466 39.73 32.43 -12.60
CA GLU A 466 38.43 32.33 -13.27
C GLU A 466 37.99 30.87 -13.41
N MET A 467 38.84 30.00 -13.93
CA MET A 467 38.56 28.56 -14.07
C MET A 467 38.27 27.90 -12.72
N GLN A 468 38.97 28.30 -11.66
CA GLN A 468 38.73 27.80 -10.31
C GLN A 468 37.36 28.23 -9.77
N THR A 469 36.91 29.44 -10.13
CA THR A 469 35.57 29.94 -9.79
C THR A 469 34.49 29.18 -10.56
N ASN A 470 34.67 28.97 -11.88
CA ASN A 470 33.77 28.20 -12.73
C ASN A 470 33.63 26.76 -12.23
N LYS A 471 34.74 26.11 -11.90
CA LYS A 471 34.76 24.77 -11.32
C LYS A 471 33.93 24.69 -10.03
N GLN A 472 34.08 25.67 -9.12
CA GLN A 472 33.27 25.72 -7.90
C GLN A 472 31.78 25.92 -8.21
N GLU A 473 31.43 26.71 -9.21
CA GLU A 473 30.05 26.91 -9.65
C GLU A 473 29.44 25.61 -10.20
N ILE A 474 30.16 24.92 -11.10
CA ILE A 474 29.74 23.63 -11.67
C ILE A 474 29.56 22.60 -10.55
N GLN A 475 30.48 22.52 -9.58
CA GLN A 475 30.36 21.63 -8.42
C GLN A 475 29.13 21.95 -7.55
N ARG A 476 28.81 23.24 -7.35
CA ARG A 476 27.57 23.64 -6.64
C ARG A 476 26.33 23.22 -7.42
N LYS A 477 26.32 23.39 -8.75
CA LYS A 477 25.21 22.94 -9.62
C LYS A 477 25.04 21.42 -9.58
N LEU A 478 26.14 20.66 -9.65
CA LEU A 478 26.15 19.20 -9.51
C LEU A 478 25.49 18.77 -8.20
N LYS A 479 25.95 19.31 -7.06
CA LYS A 479 25.39 18.99 -5.76
C LYS A 479 23.88 19.27 -5.70
N LYS A 480 23.45 20.42 -6.21
CA LYS A 480 22.02 20.80 -6.25
C LYS A 480 21.19 19.84 -7.13
N PHE A 481 21.73 19.40 -8.25
CA PHE A 481 21.06 18.43 -9.13
C PHE A 481 21.01 17.03 -8.49
N GLU A 482 22.07 16.62 -7.78
CA GLU A 482 22.10 15.36 -7.03
C GLU A 482 21.08 15.35 -5.89
N GLU A 483 20.98 16.44 -5.12
CA GLU A 483 19.96 16.62 -4.07
C GLU A 483 18.55 16.52 -4.65
N LYS A 484 18.26 17.24 -5.75
CA LYS A 484 16.95 17.17 -6.43
C LYS A 484 16.64 15.79 -6.98
N LEU A 485 17.63 15.10 -7.54
CA LEU A 485 17.46 13.75 -8.06
C LEU A 485 17.09 12.79 -6.94
N GLU A 486 17.76 12.90 -5.79
CA GLU A 486 17.48 12.05 -4.63
C GLU A 486 16.10 12.35 -4.02
N GLU A 487 15.72 13.63 -3.92
CA GLU A 487 14.39 14.04 -3.47
C GLU A 487 13.29 13.43 -4.36
N VAL A 488 13.41 13.54 -5.69
CA VAL A 488 12.42 13.00 -6.63
C VAL A 488 12.38 11.46 -6.57
N LYS A 489 13.51 10.78 -6.34
CA LYS A 489 13.54 9.32 -6.13
C LYS A 489 12.80 8.91 -4.86
N GLN A 490 12.97 9.64 -3.77
CA GLN A 490 12.27 9.37 -2.52
C GLN A 490 10.77 9.59 -2.67
N GLN A 491 10.37 10.68 -3.33
CA GLN A 491 8.96 10.96 -3.65
C GLN A 491 8.35 9.87 -4.55
N GLU A 492 9.07 9.42 -5.59
CA GLU A 492 8.62 8.32 -6.45
C GLU A 492 8.42 7.03 -5.65
N LYS A 493 9.38 6.68 -4.79
CA LYS A 493 9.31 5.48 -3.94
C LYS A 493 8.10 5.55 -3.00
N GLN A 494 7.87 6.70 -2.37
CA GLN A 494 6.70 6.90 -1.50
C GLN A 494 5.41 6.74 -2.29
N MET A 495 5.29 7.39 -3.45
CA MET A 495 4.12 7.29 -4.32
C MET A 495 3.85 5.84 -4.78
N ARG A 496 4.90 5.06 -5.06
CA ARG A 496 4.75 3.63 -5.39
C ARG A 496 4.23 2.80 -4.22
N ASN A 497 4.65 3.12 -2.98
CA ASN A 497 4.10 2.48 -1.79
C ASN A 497 2.62 2.85 -1.59
N ASP A 498 2.25 4.11 -1.82
CA ASP A 498 0.87 4.58 -1.70
C ASP A 498 -0.03 3.92 -2.77
N ILE A 499 0.48 3.74 -3.99
CA ILE A 499 -0.16 2.94 -5.05
C ILE A 499 -0.39 1.51 -4.59
N ALA A 500 0.64 0.82 -4.07
CA ALA A 500 0.50 -0.56 -3.60
C ALA A 500 -0.49 -0.69 -2.44
N ALA A 501 -0.51 0.30 -1.53
CA ALA A 501 -1.49 0.37 -0.45
C ALA A 501 -2.92 0.56 -0.99
N ALA A 502 -3.11 1.43 -1.98
CA ALA A 502 -4.40 1.63 -2.64
C ALA A 502 -4.89 0.37 -3.38
N GLU A 503 -3.99 -0.33 -4.07
CA GLU A 503 -4.29 -1.61 -4.74
C GLU A 503 -4.68 -2.71 -3.74
N LYS A 504 -4.02 -2.75 -2.57
CA LYS A 504 -4.33 -3.70 -1.51
C LYS A 504 -5.70 -3.41 -0.88
N ARG A 505 -6.00 -2.13 -0.64
CA ARG A 505 -7.26 -1.68 -0.01
C ARG A 505 -8.45 -1.83 -0.95
N THR A 506 -8.28 -1.60 -2.25
CA THR A 506 -9.39 -1.55 -3.22
C THR A 506 -9.27 -2.70 -4.20
N TYR A 507 -10.03 -3.78 -3.97
CA TYR A 507 -10.01 -4.95 -4.83
C TYR A 507 -10.34 -4.58 -6.30
N GLY A 508 -9.57 -5.12 -7.23
CA GLY A 508 -9.74 -4.90 -8.68
C GLY A 508 -9.29 -3.54 -9.22
N LEU A 509 -8.79 -2.63 -8.38
CA LEU A 509 -8.37 -1.28 -8.80
C LEU A 509 -7.33 -1.32 -9.93
N SER A 510 -6.25 -2.09 -9.74
CA SER A 510 -5.18 -2.23 -10.74
C SER A 510 -5.62 -3.00 -11.99
N GLN A 511 -6.49 -3.99 -11.82
CA GLN A 511 -7.08 -4.75 -12.93
C GLN A 511 -7.89 -3.83 -13.84
N MET A 512 -8.70 -2.94 -13.26
CA MET A 512 -9.56 -2.03 -14.04
C MET A 512 -8.72 -1.00 -14.79
N TYR A 513 -7.69 -0.46 -14.15
CA TYR A 513 -6.77 0.46 -14.82
C TYR A 513 -6.10 -0.18 -16.04
N ARG A 514 -5.56 -1.41 -15.89
CA ARG A 514 -4.94 -2.12 -17.03
C ARG A 514 -5.93 -2.32 -18.18
N ARG A 515 -7.16 -2.74 -17.89
CA ARG A 515 -8.22 -2.92 -18.89
C ARG A 515 -8.59 -1.61 -19.59
N GLU A 516 -8.64 -0.49 -18.87
CA GLU A 516 -8.92 0.82 -19.47
C GLU A 516 -7.78 1.23 -20.43
N MET A 517 -6.52 1.07 -20.02
CA MET A 517 -5.36 1.36 -20.87
C MET A 517 -5.30 0.47 -22.12
N GLU A 518 -5.65 -0.83 -22.00
CA GLU A 518 -5.75 -1.74 -23.13
C GLU A 518 -6.82 -1.30 -24.14
N LYS A 519 -7.97 -0.81 -23.66
CA LYS A 519 -9.03 -0.26 -24.51
C LYS A 519 -8.57 1.02 -25.22
N GLU A 520 -7.95 1.95 -24.52
CA GLU A 520 -7.41 3.18 -25.10
C GLU A 520 -6.37 2.86 -26.20
N THR A 521 -5.49 1.89 -25.95
CA THR A 521 -4.46 1.45 -26.92
C THR A 521 -5.09 0.78 -28.15
N ASN A 522 -6.07 -0.10 -27.97
CA ASN A 522 -6.73 -0.78 -29.09
C ASN A 522 -7.65 0.15 -29.90
N SER A 523 -8.26 1.15 -29.25
CA SER A 523 -9.07 2.17 -29.93
C SER A 523 -8.25 3.10 -30.81
N SER A 524 -7.01 3.39 -30.43
CA SER A 524 -6.10 4.22 -31.22
C SER A 524 -5.46 3.47 -32.40
N VAL A 525 -5.36 2.14 -32.34
CA VAL A 525 -4.90 1.29 -33.45
C VAL A 525 -5.99 1.07 -34.51
N ASN A 526 -7.28 1.07 -34.12
CA ASN A 526 -8.40 0.90 -35.05
C ASN A 526 -8.85 2.19 -35.76
N HIS A 527 -8.17 3.31 -35.51
CA HIS A 527 -8.40 4.62 -36.15
C HIS A 527 -7.23 5.10 -37.02
N ILE A 528 -6.31 4.19 -37.37
CA ILE A 528 -5.27 4.34 -38.40
C ILE A 528 -5.62 3.38 -39.54
#